data_AF-A0A7K5UT92-F1
#
_entry.id   AF-A0A7K5UT92-F1
#
_cell.length_a   1.000
_cell.length_b   1.000
_cell.length_c   1.000
_cell.angle_alpha   90.00
_cell.angle_beta   90.00
_cell.angle_gamma   90.00
#
_symmetry.space_group_name_H-M   'P 1'
#
loop_
_entity.id
_entity.type
_entity.pdbx_description
1 polymer ?
#
loop_
_entity_poly.entity_id
_entity_poly.type
_entity_poly.pdbx_seq_one_letter_code
_entity_poly.pdbx_strand_id
1 'polypeptide(L)'
;MDGLNVSIAFFFLVVGVCQVLRWLSKRFLSPGTHGCLAREFAGSFQLSMSCLELRMLMEIGPWGGGFGLDVVLTLLFLLSAVHGASLDGASANPTVSLQEFLLLESSLAATAAKLLAQGAGTGTGWAVTRLYWSWELTQLHFIQNLIAPECSSSIRASLPHAAFVEGSCSFLFHLVLLKVRQSHPLGRVPALAATVTFLTYTAGPFTGAFFNPALATATTFHCSGSSFWDYIQVYWLGPLAGMLAALLLFQGNIPRLFQKNLLYSHKSKYKVPKAKVPAQAEGDKPQRKGKGGKSNSEPRA
;
A
#
# COMPACT_ATOMS: atom_id res chain seq x y z
N MET A 1 -22.13 -27.74 -3.77
CA MET A 1 -20.74 -27.75 -4.31
C MET A 1 -20.61 -26.89 -5.55
N ASP A 2 -21.62 -26.84 -6.42
CA ASP A 2 -21.57 -26.12 -7.69
C ASP A 2 -21.22 -24.63 -7.57
N GLY A 3 -21.74 -23.92 -6.56
CA GLY A 3 -21.42 -22.51 -6.32
C GLY A 3 -19.93 -22.23 -6.11
N LEU A 4 -19.27 -23.06 -5.30
CA LEU A 4 -17.83 -22.93 -5.03
C LEU A 4 -17.01 -23.23 -6.28
N ASN A 5 -17.39 -24.26 -7.04
CA ASN A 5 -16.70 -24.62 -8.29
C ASN A 5 -16.77 -23.48 -9.32
N VAL A 6 -17.93 -22.83 -9.44
CA VAL A 6 -18.11 -21.67 -10.32
C VAL A 6 -17.25 -20.48 -9.88
N SER A 7 -17.19 -20.17 -8.58
CA SER A 7 -16.30 -19.10 -8.08
C SER A 7 -14.81 -19.44 -8.27
N ILE A 8 -14.39 -20.69 -8.07
CA ILE A 8 -13.02 -21.13 -8.34
C ILE A 8 -12.70 -20.99 -9.83
N ALA A 9 -13.59 -21.42 -10.72
CA ALA A 9 -13.44 -21.26 -12.16
C ALA A 9 -13.34 -19.78 -12.55
N PHE A 10 -14.15 -18.91 -11.93
CA PHE A 10 -14.08 -17.46 -12.10
C PHE A 10 -12.73 -16.90 -11.69
N PHE A 11 -12.18 -17.30 -10.53
CA PHE A 11 -10.86 -16.86 -10.10
C PHE A 11 -9.75 -17.25 -11.09
N PHE A 12 -9.77 -18.48 -11.59
CA PHE A 12 -8.82 -18.93 -12.62
C PHE A 12 -8.98 -18.15 -13.93
N LEU A 13 -10.22 -17.90 -14.36
CA LEU A 13 -10.50 -17.12 -15.57
C LEU A 13 -9.96 -15.68 -15.43
N VAL A 14 -10.25 -15.01 -14.32
CA VAL A 14 -9.79 -13.65 -14.05
C VAL A 14 -8.27 -13.57 -14.05
N VAL A 15 -7.59 -14.50 -13.35
CA VAL A 15 -6.14 -14.57 -13.34
C VAL A 15 -5.60 -14.83 -14.75
N GLY A 16 -6.17 -15.78 -15.49
CA GLY A 16 -5.77 -16.12 -16.85
C GLY A 16 -5.90 -14.94 -17.82
N VAL A 17 -7.05 -14.25 -17.83
CA VAL A 17 -7.28 -13.05 -18.64
C VAL A 17 -6.26 -11.96 -18.30
N CYS A 18 -5.99 -11.73 -17.02
CA CYS A 18 -5.00 -10.74 -16.60
C CYS A 18 -3.56 -11.13 -16.98
N GLN A 19 -3.22 -12.42 -16.98
CA GLN A 19 -1.92 -12.89 -17.47
C GLN A 19 -1.77 -12.68 -18.97
N VAL A 20 -2.82 -13.01 -19.75
CA VAL A 20 -2.83 -12.74 -21.19
C VAL A 20 -2.70 -11.25 -21.46
N LEU A 21 -3.42 -10.40 -20.72
CA LEU A 21 -3.33 -8.95 -20.85
C LEU A 21 -1.91 -8.43 -20.55
N ARG A 22 -1.26 -8.94 -19.49
CA ARG A 22 0.13 -8.60 -19.16
C ARG A 22 1.09 -9.06 -20.24
N TRP A 23 0.92 -10.27 -20.76
CA TRP A 23 1.76 -10.81 -21.83
C TRP A 23 1.60 -10.02 -23.14
N LEU A 24 0.37 -9.71 -23.55
CA LEU A 24 0.07 -8.87 -24.71
C LEU A 24 0.66 -7.46 -24.53
N SER A 25 0.51 -6.86 -23.36
CA SER A 25 1.11 -5.56 -23.02
C SER A 25 2.62 -5.57 -23.21
N LYS A 26 3.32 -6.57 -22.67
CA LYS A 26 4.78 -6.72 -22.86
C LYS A 26 5.18 -6.91 -24.31
N ARG A 27 4.32 -7.52 -25.12
CA ARG A 27 4.57 -7.80 -26.54
C ARG A 27 4.33 -6.59 -27.44
N PHE A 28 3.31 -5.79 -27.15
CA PHE A 28 2.81 -4.75 -28.06
C PHE A 28 3.00 -3.31 -27.56
N LEU A 29 3.17 -3.09 -26.25
CA LEU A 29 3.30 -1.75 -25.68
C LEU A 29 4.76 -1.45 -25.33
N SER A 30 5.11 -0.17 -25.38
CA SER A 30 6.43 0.27 -24.95
C SER A 30 6.60 0.07 -23.43
N PRO A 31 7.79 -0.38 -22.97
CA PRO A 31 8.03 -0.74 -21.57
C PRO A 31 7.98 0.44 -20.57
N GLY A 32 7.82 1.68 -21.06
CA GLY A 32 7.68 2.88 -20.24
C GLY A 32 6.27 3.05 -19.66
N THR A 33 5.66 4.21 -19.90
CA THR A 33 4.38 4.59 -19.30
C THR A 33 3.25 3.63 -19.64
N HIS A 34 3.15 3.18 -20.89
CA HIS A 34 2.07 2.29 -21.34
C HIS A 34 2.15 0.90 -20.68
N GLY A 35 3.35 0.32 -20.60
CA GLY A 35 3.56 -0.93 -19.86
C GLY A 35 3.25 -0.80 -18.37
N CYS A 36 3.54 0.36 -17.75
CA CYS A 36 3.16 0.60 -16.36
C CYS A 36 1.65 0.70 -16.17
N LEU A 37 0.97 1.48 -17.01
CA LEU A 37 -0.49 1.64 -16.97
C LEU A 37 -1.21 0.29 -17.12
N ALA A 38 -0.80 -0.51 -18.11
CA ALA A 38 -1.41 -1.81 -18.35
C ALA A 38 -1.22 -2.78 -17.17
N ARG A 39 -0.05 -2.77 -16.52
CA ARG A 39 0.21 -3.61 -15.33
C ARG A 39 -0.63 -3.19 -14.13
N GLU A 40 -0.72 -1.90 -13.85
CA GLU A 40 -1.57 -1.38 -12.77
C GLU A 40 -3.05 -1.64 -13.02
N PHE A 41 -3.53 -1.40 -14.24
CA PHE A 41 -4.89 -1.72 -14.65
C PHE A 41 -5.18 -3.21 -14.45
N ALA A 42 -4.36 -4.10 -15.01
CA ALA A 42 -4.54 -5.55 -14.90
C ALA A 42 -4.48 -6.01 -13.43
N GLY A 43 -3.58 -5.43 -12.63
CA GLY A 43 -3.45 -5.73 -11.21
C GLY A 43 -4.68 -5.35 -10.40
N SER A 44 -5.15 -4.11 -10.55
CA SER A 44 -6.33 -3.61 -9.87
C SER A 44 -7.64 -4.26 -10.35
N PHE A 45 -7.73 -4.58 -11.65
CA PHE A 45 -8.84 -5.34 -12.21
C PHE A 45 -8.92 -6.75 -11.62
N GLN A 46 -7.79 -7.49 -11.63
CA GLN A 46 -7.70 -8.82 -11.03
C GLN A 46 -8.09 -8.79 -9.55
N LEU A 47 -7.53 -7.85 -8.78
CA LEU A 47 -7.79 -7.72 -7.35
C LEU A 47 -9.25 -7.37 -7.07
N SER A 48 -9.85 -6.47 -7.84
CA SER A 48 -11.23 -6.05 -7.67
C SER A 48 -12.23 -7.17 -7.93
N MET A 49 -12.09 -7.89 -9.05
CA MET A 49 -12.99 -9.01 -9.38
C MET A 49 -12.86 -10.13 -8.36
N SER A 50 -11.63 -10.52 -8.01
CA SER A 50 -11.39 -11.53 -6.98
C SER A 50 -11.94 -11.12 -5.62
N CYS A 51 -11.82 -9.84 -5.23
CA CYS A 51 -12.37 -9.33 -3.98
C CYS A 51 -13.89 -9.38 -3.94
N LEU A 52 -14.57 -8.97 -5.01
CA LEU A 52 -16.04 -8.96 -5.07
C LEU A 52 -16.62 -10.38 -5.00
N GLU A 53 -16.12 -11.32 -5.80
CA GLU A 53 -16.59 -12.71 -5.76
C GLU A 53 -16.31 -13.36 -4.40
N LEU A 54 -15.13 -13.10 -3.80
CA LEU A 54 -14.81 -13.60 -2.47
C LEU A 54 -15.69 -12.98 -1.38
N ARG A 55 -16.05 -11.69 -1.50
CA ARG A 55 -16.98 -11.03 -0.58
C ARG A 55 -18.38 -11.63 -0.64
N MET A 56 -18.88 -11.90 -1.84
CA MET A 56 -20.14 -12.62 -2.02
C MET A 56 -20.10 -13.98 -1.30
N LEU A 57 -19.00 -14.74 -1.45
CA LEU A 57 -18.81 -16.00 -0.72
C LEU A 57 -18.72 -15.80 0.80
N MET A 58 -18.16 -14.69 1.28
CA MET A 58 -18.08 -14.38 2.70
C MET A 58 -19.44 -14.01 3.31
N GLU A 59 -20.25 -13.25 2.58
CA GLU A 59 -21.52 -12.71 3.05
C GLU A 59 -22.68 -13.70 2.88
N ILE A 60 -22.72 -14.40 1.74
CA ILE A 60 -23.81 -15.31 1.37
C ILE A 60 -23.41 -16.77 1.60
N GLY A 61 -22.14 -17.12 1.37
CA GLY A 61 -21.66 -18.51 1.41
C GLY A 61 -21.99 -19.28 2.69
N PRO A 62 -21.89 -18.71 3.90
CA PRO A 62 -22.22 -19.43 5.15
C PRO A 62 -23.66 -19.95 5.23
N TRP A 63 -24.63 -19.19 4.74
CA TRP A 63 -26.06 -19.55 4.85
C TRP A 63 -26.69 -19.98 3.52
N GLY A 64 -26.20 -19.46 2.38
CA GLY A 64 -26.68 -19.82 1.04
C GLY A 64 -25.88 -20.94 0.36
N GLY A 65 -24.65 -21.20 0.79
CA GLY A 65 -23.76 -22.22 0.19
C GLY A 65 -23.30 -23.32 1.16
N GLY A 66 -23.50 -23.14 2.47
CA GLY A 66 -23.00 -24.03 3.52
C GLY A 66 -21.47 -24.01 3.67
N PHE A 67 -20.80 -22.94 3.23
CA PHE A 67 -19.34 -22.81 3.32
C PHE A 67 -18.92 -22.17 4.64
N GLY A 68 -18.03 -22.83 5.38
CA GLY A 68 -17.48 -22.26 6.59
C GLY A 68 -16.51 -21.10 6.32
N LEU A 69 -16.21 -20.34 7.38
CA LEU A 69 -15.24 -19.25 7.34
C LEU A 69 -13.84 -19.75 6.96
N ASP A 70 -13.51 -20.99 7.30
CA ASP A 70 -12.26 -21.67 6.94
C ASP A 70 -12.05 -21.75 5.42
N VAL A 71 -13.10 -22.05 4.66
CA VAL A 71 -13.03 -22.10 3.19
C VAL A 71 -12.75 -20.72 2.62
N VAL A 72 -13.47 -19.70 3.07
CA VAL A 72 -13.32 -18.32 2.58
C VAL A 72 -11.93 -17.76 2.94
N LEU A 73 -11.43 -18.01 4.15
CA LEU A 73 -10.09 -17.58 4.56
C LEU A 73 -8.99 -18.32 3.79
N THR A 74 -9.18 -19.60 3.49
CA THR A 74 -8.25 -20.37 2.65
C THR A 74 -8.21 -19.79 1.23
N LEU A 75 -9.37 -19.49 0.65
CA LEU A 75 -9.44 -18.82 -0.66
C LEU A 75 -8.82 -17.43 -0.63
N LEU A 76 -9.05 -16.64 0.43
CA LEU A 76 -8.43 -15.33 0.61
C LEU A 76 -6.90 -15.43 0.62
N PHE A 77 -6.35 -16.39 1.36
CA PHE A 77 -4.92 -16.63 1.40
C PHE A 77 -4.37 -17.01 0.03
N LEU A 78 -5.00 -17.98 -0.64
CA LEU A 78 -4.58 -18.44 -1.97
C LEU A 78 -4.67 -17.33 -3.01
N LEU A 79 -5.75 -16.56 -3.03
CA LEU A 79 -5.91 -15.41 -3.92
C LEU A 79 -4.86 -14.34 -3.63
N SER A 80 -4.63 -14.00 -2.37
CA SER A 80 -3.60 -13.04 -1.98
C SER A 80 -2.19 -13.50 -2.41
N ALA A 81 -1.89 -14.79 -2.31
CA ALA A 81 -0.64 -15.37 -2.80
C ALA A 81 -0.55 -15.31 -4.33
N VAL A 82 -1.63 -15.66 -5.04
CA VAL A 82 -1.69 -15.57 -6.50
C VAL A 82 -1.53 -14.12 -6.96
N HIS A 83 -2.22 -13.15 -6.35
CA HIS A 83 -2.02 -11.73 -6.62
C HIS A 83 -0.56 -11.33 -6.38
N GLY A 84 0.01 -11.65 -5.21
CA GLY A 84 1.40 -11.36 -4.89
C GLY A 84 2.41 -11.92 -5.90
N ALA A 85 2.14 -13.10 -6.48
CA ALA A 85 2.97 -13.72 -7.51
C ALA A 85 2.71 -13.19 -8.93
N SER A 86 1.49 -12.72 -9.23
CA SER A 86 1.03 -12.37 -10.58
C SER A 86 1.12 -10.89 -10.95
N LEU A 87 1.23 -9.99 -9.96
CA LEU A 87 1.14 -8.54 -10.17
C LEU A 87 2.30 -7.95 -10.98
N ASP A 88 3.41 -8.68 -11.17
CA ASP A 88 4.50 -8.28 -12.08
C ASP A 88 5.03 -6.86 -11.82
N GLY A 89 5.12 -6.49 -10.53
CA GLY A 89 5.56 -5.17 -10.08
C GLY A 89 4.51 -4.06 -10.14
N ALA A 90 3.24 -4.37 -10.42
CA ALA A 90 2.14 -3.46 -10.19
C ALA A 90 1.91 -3.25 -8.68
N SER A 91 1.62 -2.02 -8.29
CA SER A 91 1.31 -1.67 -6.91
C SER A 91 -0.15 -2.06 -6.57
N ALA A 92 -1.09 -1.91 -7.51
CA ALA A 92 -2.52 -2.21 -7.39
C ALA A 92 -3.23 -1.62 -6.14
N ASN A 93 -2.58 -0.67 -5.48
CA ASN A 93 -3.02 -0.01 -4.26
C ASN A 93 -2.47 1.44 -4.25
N PRO A 94 -3.33 2.46 -4.09
CA PRO A 94 -2.91 3.85 -3.98
C PRO A 94 -1.87 4.11 -2.91
N THR A 95 -1.99 3.49 -1.72
CA THR A 95 -1.04 3.72 -0.62
C THR A 95 0.34 3.16 -0.94
N VAL A 96 0.44 2.05 -1.67
CA VAL A 96 1.72 1.48 -2.15
C VAL A 96 2.34 2.38 -3.21
N SER A 97 1.54 2.93 -4.13
CA SER A 97 2.03 3.86 -5.17
C SER A 97 2.56 5.15 -4.56
N LEU A 98 1.87 5.68 -3.54
CA LEU A 98 2.32 6.84 -2.79
C LEU A 98 3.55 6.54 -1.94
N GLN A 99 3.66 5.32 -1.38
CA GLN A 99 4.88 4.89 -0.70
C GLN A 99 6.09 4.96 -1.65
N GLU A 100 6.00 4.38 -2.84
CA GLU A 100 7.07 4.42 -3.84
C GLU A 100 7.44 5.87 -4.23
N PHE A 101 6.45 6.75 -4.37
CA PHE A 101 6.68 8.17 -4.59
C PHE A 101 7.47 8.82 -3.45
N LEU A 102 7.01 8.63 -2.20
CA LEU A 102 7.65 9.19 -1.01
C LEU A 102 9.08 8.69 -0.79
N LEU A 103 9.38 7.48 -1.28
CA LEU A 103 10.70 6.85 -1.24
C LEU A 103 11.60 7.19 -2.43
N LEU A 104 11.21 8.13 -3.30
CA LEU A 104 11.94 8.52 -4.52
C LEU A 104 12.07 7.41 -5.58
N GLU A 105 11.22 6.38 -5.51
CA GLU A 105 11.24 5.24 -6.44
C GLU A 105 10.33 5.46 -7.65
N SER A 106 9.40 6.41 -7.54
CA SER A 106 8.48 6.82 -8.60
C SER A 106 8.44 8.34 -8.74
N SER A 107 8.26 8.82 -9.98
CA SER A 107 8.03 10.24 -10.28
C SER A 107 6.57 10.63 -10.00
N LEU A 108 6.26 11.93 -9.94
CA LEU A 108 4.89 12.39 -9.74
C LEU A 108 3.98 11.94 -10.90
N ALA A 109 4.45 12.12 -12.14
CA ALA A 109 3.71 11.73 -13.33
C ALA A 109 3.46 10.21 -13.40
N ALA A 110 4.47 9.40 -13.08
CA ALA A 110 4.31 7.95 -13.02
C ALA A 110 3.31 7.55 -11.93
N THR A 111 3.39 8.16 -10.75
CA THR A 111 2.46 7.89 -9.63
C THR A 111 1.03 8.27 -10.00
N ALA A 112 0.81 9.45 -10.61
CA ALA A 112 -0.50 9.86 -11.09
C ALA A 112 -1.06 8.87 -12.13
N ALA A 113 -0.22 8.43 -13.08
CA ALA A 113 -0.59 7.40 -14.05
C ALA A 113 -0.99 6.08 -13.37
N LYS A 114 -0.24 5.63 -12.35
CA LYS A 114 -0.60 4.44 -11.57
C LYS A 114 -1.96 4.58 -10.90
N LEU A 115 -2.22 5.70 -10.23
CA LEU A 115 -3.50 5.94 -9.53
C LEU A 115 -4.68 5.93 -10.50
N LEU A 116 -4.54 6.54 -11.68
CA LEU A 116 -5.57 6.53 -12.72
C LEU A 116 -5.82 5.12 -13.25
N ALA A 117 -4.76 4.35 -13.53
CA ALA A 117 -4.88 2.97 -13.98
C ALA A 117 -5.51 2.06 -12.92
N GLN A 118 -5.19 2.28 -11.64
CA GLN A 118 -5.79 1.54 -10.52
C GLN A 118 -7.29 1.82 -10.42
N GLY A 119 -7.69 3.09 -10.49
CA GLY A 119 -9.11 3.47 -10.48
C GLY A 119 -9.88 2.91 -11.68
N ALA A 120 -9.29 2.98 -12.88
CA ALA A 120 -9.87 2.38 -14.08
C ALA A 120 -9.97 0.85 -13.95
N GLY A 121 -8.95 0.19 -13.42
CA GLY A 121 -8.90 -1.25 -13.19
C GLY A 121 -9.95 -1.70 -12.18
N THR A 122 -10.05 -1.06 -11.01
CA THR A 122 -11.05 -1.42 -10.00
C THR A 122 -12.47 -1.09 -10.46
N GLY A 123 -12.68 0.04 -11.14
CA GLY A 123 -14.00 0.39 -11.70
C GLY A 123 -14.46 -0.59 -12.78
N THR A 124 -13.55 -0.99 -13.68
CA THR A 124 -13.86 -2.00 -14.71
C THR A 124 -14.10 -3.38 -14.07
N GLY A 125 -13.30 -3.74 -13.07
CA GLY A 125 -13.46 -5.00 -12.33
C GLY A 125 -14.82 -5.10 -11.65
N TRP A 126 -15.26 -4.00 -11.02
CA TRP A 126 -16.62 -3.90 -10.47
C TRP A 126 -17.70 -4.08 -11.53
N ALA A 127 -17.62 -3.35 -12.64
CA ALA A 127 -18.63 -3.42 -13.71
C ALA A 127 -18.73 -4.82 -14.33
N VAL A 128 -17.59 -5.44 -14.63
CA VAL A 128 -17.55 -6.79 -15.22
C VAL A 128 -18.02 -7.85 -14.21
N THR A 129 -17.72 -7.70 -12.93
CA THR A 129 -18.23 -8.65 -11.92
C THR A 129 -19.75 -8.55 -11.78
N ARG A 130 -20.32 -7.34 -11.82
CA ARG A 130 -21.78 -7.15 -11.84
C ARG A 130 -22.43 -7.78 -13.06
N LEU A 131 -21.82 -7.66 -14.24
CA LEU A 131 -22.28 -8.33 -15.46
C LEU A 131 -22.18 -9.86 -15.34
N TYR A 132 -21.10 -10.36 -14.75
CA TYR A 132 -20.93 -11.79 -14.52
C TYR A 132 -22.00 -12.33 -13.55
N TRP A 133 -22.28 -11.62 -12.45
CA TRP A 133 -23.34 -11.99 -11.52
C TRP A 133 -24.73 -11.95 -12.17
N SER A 134 -24.98 -11.05 -13.12
CA SER A 134 -26.26 -10.99 -13.83
C SER A 134 -26.52 -12.20 -14.74
N TRP A 135 -25.54 -13.07 -14.97
CA TRP A 135 -25.74 -14.35 -15.65
C TRP A 135 -26.33 -15.44 -14.74
N GLU A 136 -26.38 -15.19 -13.42
CA GLU A 136 -27.07 -16.02 -12.43
C GLU A 136 -26.70 -17.52 -12.51
N LEU A 137 -25.42 -17.79 -12.77
CA LEU A 137 -24.89 -19.14 -12.94
C LEU A 137 -25.05 -20.02 -11.69
N THR A 138 -25.27 -19.39 -10.53
CA THR A 138 -25.45 -20.05 -9.24
C THR A 138 -26.54 -19.36 -8.43
N GLN A 139 -27.11 -20.09 -7.46
CA GLN A 139 -28.04 -19.50 -6.48
C GLN A 139 -27.39 -18.35 -5.69
N LEU A 140 -26.08 -18.40 -5.48
CA LEU A 140 -25.36 -17.32 -4.79
C LEU A 140 -25.35 -16.04 -5.62
N HIS A 141 -25.13 -16.14 -6.94
CA HIS A 141 -25.19 -15.00 -7.86
C HIS A 141 -26.60 -14.42 -7.97
N PHE A 142 -27.61 -15.29 -8.02
CA PHE A 142 -29.01 -14.87 -7.97
C PHE A 142 -29.33 -14.08 -6.69
N ILE A 143 -29.00 -14.63 -5.51
CA ILE A 143 -29.19 -13.93 -4.23
C ILE A 143 -28.40 -12.62 -4.19
N GLN A 144 -27.15 -12.61 -4.66
CA GLN A 144 -26.32 -11.41 -4.72
C GLN A 144 -26.97 -10.30 -5.55
N ASN A 145 -27.58 -10.64 -6.70
CA ASN A 145 -28.31 -9.67 -7.52
C ASN A 145 -29.56 -9.14 -6.81
N LEU A 146 -30.29 -10.00 -6.09
CA LEU A 146 -31.47 -9.59 -5.34
C LEU A 146 -31.14 -8.58 -4.23
N ILE A 147 -30.02 -8.76 -3.53
CA ILE A 147 -29.63 -7.88 -2.42
C ILE A 147 -28.79 -6.67 -2.84
N ALA A 148 -28.20 -6.68 -4.04
CA ALA A 148 -27.32 -5.61 -4.51
C ALA A 148 -27.93 -4.19 -4.50
N PRO A 149 -29.23 -3.98 -4.79
CA PRO A 149 -29.85 -2.65 -4.70
C PRO A 149 -29.87 -2.08 -3.28
N GLU A 150 -29.94 -2.96 -2.27
CA GLU A 150 -30.06 -2.61 -0.85
C GLU A 150 -28.72 -2.76 -0.09
N CYS A 151 -27.60 -2.60 -0.79
CA CYS A 151 -26.30 -2.78 -0.16
C CYS A 151 -26.04 -1.71 0.92
N SER A 152 -25.49 -2.18 2.04
CA SER A 152 -25.15 -1.35 3.20
C SER A 152 -23.65 -1.09 3.28
N SER A 153 -23.29 -0.01 3.96
CA SER A 153 -21.90 0.39 4.17
C SER A 153 -21.10 -0.72 4.86
N SER A 154 -19.86 -0.90 4.41
CA SER A 154 -18.90 -1.77 5.10
C SER A 154 -18.34 -1.13 6.38
N ILE A 155 -18.64 0.14 6.67
CA ILE A 155 -18.28 0.82 7.91
C ILE A 155 -19.31 0.46 8.99
N ARG A 156 -18.99 -0.53 9.83
CA ARG A 156 -19.86 -1.06 10.88
C ARG A 156 -19.46 -0.61 12.30
N ALA A 157 -18.31 0.03 12.43
CA ALA A 157 -17.83 0.63 13.68
C ALA A 157 -18.06 2.15 13.72
N SER A 158 -17.85 2.77 14.88
CA SER A 158 -17.83 4.23 14.98
C SER A 158 -16.72 4.81 14.09
N LEU A 159 -16.95 5.99 13.53
CA LEU A 159 -16.06 6.61 12.55
C LEU A 159 -14.57 6.65 12.97
N PRO A 160 -14.19 7.12 14.19
CA PRO A 160 -12.78 7.11 14.59
C PRO A 160 -12.23 5.70 14.78
N HIS A 161 -13.04 4.75 15.24
CA HIS A 161 -12.64 3.35 15.39
C HIS A 161 -12.40 2.72 14.02
N ALA A 162 -13.31 2.91 13.06
CA ALA A 162 -13.16 2.42 11.70
C ALA A 162 -11.90 2.98 11.01
N ALA A 163 -11.66 4.29 11.13
CA ALA A 163 -10.45 4.92 10.59
C ALA A 163 -9.16 4.38 11.24
N PHE A 164 -9.20 4.14 12.55
CA PHE A 164 -8.07 3.52 13.28
C PHE A 164 -7.83 2.07 12.84
N VAL A 165 -8.88 1.29 12.59
CA VAL A 165 -8.78 -0.10 12.12
C VAL A 165 -8.14 -0.17 10.74
N GLU A 166 -8.65 0.60 9.77
CA GLU A 166 -8.09 0.68 8.42
C GLU A 166 -6.65 1.23 8.42
N GLY A 167 -6.38 2.23 9.25
CA GLY A 167 -5.03 2.76 9.45
C GLY A 167 -4.06 1.75 10.05
N SER A 168 -4.49 0.97 11.05
CA SER A 168 -3.69 -0.08 11.67
C SER A 168 -3.40 -1.23 10.70
N CYS A 169 -4.40 -1.62 9.91
CA CYS A 169 -4.23 -2.63 8.86
C CYS A 169 -3.22 -2.16 7.81
N SER A 170 -3.38 -0.93 7.31
CA SER A 170 -2.43 -0.33 6.36
C SER A 170 -1.02 -0.24 6.96
N PHE A 171 -0.89 0.22 8.21
CA PHE A 171 0.39 0.29 8.91
C PHE A 171 1.11 -1.07 8.95
N LEU A 172 0.43 -2.12 9.41
CA LEU A 172 1.00 -3.46 9.51
C LEU A 172 1.34 -4.03 8.13
N PHE A 173 0.45 -3.87 7.15
CA PHE A 173 0.67 -4.30 5.77
C PHE A 173 1.92 -3.63 5.17
N HIS A 174 2.04 -2.31 5.30
CA HIS A 174 3.19 -1.55 4.79
C HIS A 174 4.49 -1.89 5.52
N LEU A 175 4.45 -2.10 6.84
CA LEU A 175 5.63 -2.50 7.61
C LEU A 175 6.15 -3.87 7.18
N VAL A 176 5.26 -4.85 7.01
CA VAL A 176 5.62 -6.18 6.48
C VAL A 176 6.15 -6.05 5.05
N LEU A 177 5.45 -5.31 4.18
CA LEU A 177 5.86 -5.08 2.80
C LEU A 177 7.28 -4.53 2.70
N LEU A 178 7.62 -3.52 3.50
CA LEU A 178 8.97 -2.95 3.57
C LEU A 178 9.98 -3.99 4.07
N LYS A 179 9.64 -4.75 5.12
CA LYS A 179 10.52 -5.75 5.73
C LYS A 179 10.86 -6.90 4.78
N VAL A 180 9.89 -7.39 4.00
CA VAL A 180 10.07 -8.53 3.09
C VAL A 180 10.38 -8.14 1.65
N ARG A 181 10.51 -6.83 1.36
CA ARG A 181 10.69 -6.32 0.00
C ARG A 181 11.88 -6.94 -0.74
N GLN A 182 12.99 -7.09 -0.03
CA GLN A 182 14.26 -7.63 -0.56
C GLN A 182 14.37 -9.15 -0.37
N SER A 183 13.36 -9.79 0.21
CA SER A 183 13.35 -11.24 0.42
C SER A 183 12.98 -11.98 -0.87
N HIS A 184 13.42 -13.24 -0.96
CA HIS A 184 13.08 -14.11 -2.09
C HIS A 184 11.54 -14.27 -2.25
N PRO A 185 11.00 -14.33 -3.47
CA PRO A 185 9.55 -14.43 -3.70
C PRO A 185 8.87 -15.59 -2.95
N LEU A 186 9.56 -16.72 -2.80
CA LEU A 186 9.06 -17.90 -2.06
C LEU A 186 8.74 -17.62 -0.59
N GLY A 187 9.42 -16.65 0.04
CA GLY A 187 9.10 -16.21 1.40
C GLY A 187 8.22 -14.97 1.42
N ARG A 188 8.48 -14.02 0.51
CA ARG A 188 7.75 -12.74 0.43
C ARG A 188 6.25 -12.94 0.14
N VAL A 189 5.91 -13.77 -0.84
CA VAL A 189 4.52 -13.95 -1.29
C VAL A 189 3.65 -14.57 -0.18
N PRO A 190 4.03 -15.71 0.45
CA PRO A 190 3.25 -16.26 1.55
C PRO A 190 3.17 -15.33 2.76
N ALA A 191 4.23 -14.59 3.10
CA ALA A 191 4.22 -13.64 4.22
C ALA A 191 3.20 -12.51 4.03
N LEU A 192 3.14 -11.93 2.83
CA LEU A 192 2.15 -10.91 2.49
C LEU A 192 0.74 -11.48 2.43
N ALA A 193 0.56 -12.67 1.84
CA ALA A 193 -0.73 -13.33 1.78
C ALA A 193 -1.28 -13.66 3.18
N ALA A 194 -0.43 -14.17 4.07
CA ALA A 194 -0.79 -14.43 5.47
C ALA A 194 -1.14 -13.13 6.21
N THR A 195 -0.39 -12.06 5.96
CA THR A 195 -0.65 -10.74 6.56
C THR A 195 -2.01 -10.20 6.12
N VAL A 196 -2.29 -10.18 4.82
CA VAL A 196 -3.60 -9.76 4.28
C VAL A 196 -4.72 -10.61 4.88
N THR A 197 -4.57 -11.93 4.89
CA THR A 197 -5.59 -12.84 5.42
C THR A 197 -5.86 -12.60 6.91
N PHE A 198 -4.82 -12.44 7.72
CA PHE A 198 -4.93 -12.17 9.15
C PHE A 198 -5.59 -10.81 9.43
N LEU A 199 -5.17 -9.77 8.71
CA LEU A 199 -5.76 -8.43 8.85
C LEU A 199 -7.22 -8.43 8.42
N THR A 200 -7.57 -9.09 7.31
CA THR A 200 -8.96 -9.19 6.86
C THR A 200 -9.83 -9.99 7.82
N TYR A 201 -9.31 -11.07 8.40
CA TYR A 201 -10.02 -11.84 9.44
C TYR A 201 -10.32 -10.97 10.67
N THR A 202 -9.34 -10.20 11.14
CA THR A 202 -9.47 -9.41 12.38
C THR A 202 -10.27 -8.11 12.18
N ALA A 203 -10.06 -7.40 11.08
CA ALA A 203 -10.68 -6.10 10.81
C ALA A 203 -11.97 -6.18 9.97
N GLY A 204 -12.22 -7.31 9.31
CA GLY A 204 -13.37 -7.53 8.41
C GLY A 204 -14.72 -7.15 9.03
N PRO A 205 -15.03 -7.57 10.28
CA PRO A 205 -16.29 -7.22 10.94
C PRO A 205 -16.52 -5.72 11.15
N PHE A 206 -15.47 -4.89 11.15
CA PHE A 206 -15.56 -3.46 11.46
C PHE A 206 -15.63 -2.58 10.21
N THR A 207 -14.80 -2.88 9.20
CA THR A 207 -14.66 -2.02 8.00
C THR A 207 -14.63 -2.81 6.69
N GLY A 208 -14.71 -4.14 6.74
CA GLY A 208 -14.42 -5.00 5.60
C GLY A 208 -12.94 -5.12 5.25
N ALA A 209 -12.05 -4.45 6.00
CA ALA A 209 -10.60 -4.55 5.93
C ALA A 209 -10.02 -4.39 4.53
N PHE A 210 -10.18 -3.21 3.94
CA PHE A 210 -9.72 -2.98 2.57
C PHE A 210 -8.27 -2.53 2.50
N PHE A 211 -7.87 -1.58 3.36
CA PHE A 211 -6.56 -0.90 3.43
C PHE A 211 -5.97 -0.55 2.03
N ASN A 212 -6.88 -0.31 1.09
CA ASN A 212 -6.64 -0.03 -0.32
C ASN A 212 -7.76 0.92 -0.79
N PRO A 213 -7.48 2.24 -0.88
CA PRO A 213 -8.50 3.23 -1.16
C PRO A 213 -9.24 3.01 -2.50
N ALA A 214 -8.53 2.58 -3.55
CA ALA A 214 -9.15 2.35 -4.87
C ALA A 214 -10.07 1.13 -4.87
N LEU A 215 -9.67 0.07 -4.17
CA LEU A 215 -10.48 -1.14 -4.04
C LEU A 215 -11.73 -0.84 -3.22
N ALA A 216 -11.56 -0.25 -2.03
CA ALA A 216 -12.67 0.14 -1.18
C ALA A 216 -13.68 1.02 -1.95
N THR A 217 -13.19 1.95 -2.77
CA THR A 217 -14.05 2.93 -3.45
C THR A 217 -14.94 2.21 -4.46
N ALA A 218 -14.34 1.35 -5.27
CA ALA A 218 -15.08 0.57 -6.27
C ALA A 218 -16.10 -0.38 -5.62
N THR A 219 -15.81 -0.93 -4.45
CA THR A 219 -16.65 -1.97 -3.84
C THR A 219 -17.77 -1.45 -2.94
N THR A 220 -17.61 -0.28 -2.30
CA THR A 220 -18.59 0.14 -1.25
C THR A 220 -19.10 1.56 -1.39
N PHE A 221 -18.49 2.41 -2.20
CA PHE A 221 -18.89 3.82 -2.29
C PHE A 221 -20.32 4.01 -2.79
N HIS A 222 -20.82 3.06 -3.58
CA HIS A 222 -22.21 3.05 -4.08
C HIS A 222 -23.24 2.56 -3.05
N CYS A 223 -22.81 2.09 -1.87
CA CYS A 223 -23.72 1.55 -0.86
C CYS A 223 -24.23 2.62 0.10
N SER A 224 -25.42 2.37 0.65
CA SER A 224 -26.08 3.29 1.58
C SER A 224 -25.50 3.19 3.00
N GLY A 225 -25.66 4.24 3.81
CA GLY A 225 -25.33 4.20 5.25
C GLY A 225 -24.03 4.90 5.67
N SER A 226 -23.29 5.52 4.76
CA SER A 226 -22.16 6.39 5.12
C SER A 226 -22.08 7.58 4.17
N SER A 227 -21.71 8.75 4.71
CA SER A 227 -21.51 9.95 3.90
C SER A 227 -20.18 9.90 3.14
N PHE A 228 -20.04 10.78 2.13
CA PHE A 228 -18.77 10.97 1.43
C PHE A 228 -17.60 11.24 2.40
N TRP A 229 -17.83 12.04 3.44
CA TRP A 229 -16.78 12.39 4.40
C TRP A 229 -16.39 11.24 5.32
N ASP A 230 -17.36 10.42 5.74
CA ASP A 230 -17.08 9.20 6.51
C ASP A 230 -16.16 8.28 5.70
N TYR A 231 -16.47 8.13 4.42
CA TYR A 231 -15.70 7.33 3.48
C TYR A 231 -14.26 7.83 3.32
N ILE A 232 -14.06 9.14 3.12
CA ILE A 232 -12.73 9.75 3.02
C ILE A 232 -11.93 9.55 4.30
N GLN A 233 -12.54 9.70 5.48
CA GLN A 233 -11.84 9.51 6.75
C GLN A 233 -11.39 8.05 6.93
N VAL A 234 -12.27 7.09 6.67
CA VAL A 234 -12.01 5.67 6.94
C VAL A 234 -11.11 5.04 5.88
N TYR A 235 -11.46 5.17 4.60
CA TYR A 235 -10.80 4.40 3.53
C TYR A 235 -9.70 5.17 2.77
N TRP A 236 -9.58 6.48 2.98
CA TRP A 236 -8.47 7.26 2.43
C TRP A 236 -7.52 7.73 3.53
N LEU A 237 -7.98 8.56 4.48
CA LEU A 237 -7.11 9.15 5.49
C LEU A 237 -6.53 8.09 6.44
N GLY A 238 -7.32 7.11 6.89
CA GLY A 238 -6.85 5.99 7.71
C GLY A 238 -5.68 5.25 7.05
N PRO A 239 -5.86 4.63 5.86
CA PRO A 239 -4.79 3.93 5.16
C PRO A 239 -3.57 4.78 4.84
N LEU A 240 -3.75 6.07 4.47
CA LEU A 240 -2.64 6.99 4.24
C LEU A 240 -1.84 7.26 5.52
N ALA A 241 -2.51 7.52 6.65
CA ALA A 241 -1.86 7.72 7.94
C ALA A 241 -1.10 6.46 8.37
N GLY A 242 -1.68 5.28 8.19
CA GLY A 242 -1.03 4.00 8.48
C GLY A 242 0.25 3.79 7.66
N MET A 243 0.21 4.05 6.35
CA MET A 243 1.37 3.96 5.47
C MET A 243 2.47 4.94 5.88
N LEU A 244 2.13 6.19 6.20
CA LEU A 244 3.08 7.19 6.68
C LEU A 244 3.74 6.78 8.00
N ALA A 245 2.96 6.26 8.95
CA ALA A 245 3.48 5.75 10.21
C ALA A 245 4.44 4.56 10.01
N ALA A 246 4.14 3.67 9.06
CA ALA A 246 5.00 2.52 8.72
C ALA A 246 6.32 2.98 8.11
N LEU A 247 6.29 3.96 7.19
CA LEU A 247 7.48 4.57 6.62
C LEU A 247 8.36 5.23 7.67
N LEU A 248 7.75 6.05 8.54
CA LEU A 248 8.45 6.71 9.63
C LEU A 248 9.11 5.69 10.55
N LEU A 249 8.39 4.64 10.95
CA LEU A 249 8.95 3.60 11.82
C LEU A 249 10.07 2.81 11.14
N PHE A 250 9.93 2.46 9.87
CA PHE A 250 10.90 1.60 9.18
C PHE A 250 12.18 2.32 8.77
N GLN A 251 12.08 3.54 8.25
CA GLN A 251 13.24 4.30 7.76
C GLN A 251 13.75 5.34 8.76
N GLY A 252 12.88 5.81 9.66
CA GLY A 252 13.14 6.94 10.54
C GLY A 252 13.09 8.29 9.84
N ASN A 253 13.03 8.35 8.51
CA ASN A 253 12.80 9.55 7.72
C ASN A 253 11.86 9.27 6.54
N ILE A 254 11.40 10.32 5.86
CA ILE A 254 10.65 10.19 4.60
C ILE A 254 11.41 11.04 3.58
N PRO A 255 12.18 10.44 2.65
CA PRO A 255 13.12 11.16 1.80
C PRO A 255 12.56 12.39 1.09
N ARG A 256 11.30 12.35 0.64
CA ARG A 256 10.64 13.50 -0.02
C ARG A 256 10.12 14.58 0.92
N LEU A 257 9.89 14.30 2.20
CA LEU A 257 9.33 15.27 3.15
C LEU A 257 10.40 15.81 4.09
N PHE A 258 11.17 14.92 4.72
CA PHE A 258 12.19 15.26 5.69
C PHE A 258 13.40 14.34 5.51
N GLN A 259 14.56 14.92 5.19
CA GLN A 259 15.80 14.14 5.03
C GLN A 259 16.39 13.69 6.38
N LYS A 260 16.16 14.46 7.44
CA LYS A 260 16.66 14.16 8.78
C LYS A 260 15.90 12.98 9.37
N ASN A 261 16.63 12.05 9.99
CA ASN A 261 16.04 10.94 10.74
C ASN A 261 15.37 11.49 12.00
N LEU A 262 14.05 11.34 12.08
CA LEU A 262 13.19 11.85 13.14
C LEU A 262 13.13 10.90 14.35
N LEU A 263 13.30 9.59 14.13
CA LEU A 263 13.17 8.58 15.19
C LEU A 263 14.53 8.07 15.70
N TYR A 264 15.51 7.95 14.81
CA TYR A 264 16.83 7.43 15.12
C TYR A 264 17.83 8.59 15.14
N SER A 265 18.09 9.13 16.32
CA SER A 265 19.19 10.09 16.51
C SER A 265 20.53 9.36 16.45
N HIS A 266 21.41 9.78 15.53
CA HIS A 266 22.77 9.28 15.46
C HIS A 266 23.55 9.79 16.68
N LYS A 267 23.58 9.02 17.78
CA LYS A 267 24.52 9.29 18.88
C LYS A 267 25.93 9.11 18.32
N SER A 268 26.60 10.22 18.01
CA SER A 268 28.04 10.22 17.67
C SER A 268 28.81 9.47 18.76
N LYS A 269 29.26 8.25 18.46
CA LYS A 269 30.08 7.43 19.35
C LYS A 269 31.56 7.85 19.37
N TYR A 270 31.93 8.95 18.72
CA TYR A 270 33.28 9.49 18.78
C TYR A 270 33.26 10.91 19.34
N LYS A 271 33.26 11.01 20.68
CA LYS A 271 33.90 12.15 21.35
C LYS A 271 35.40 11.99 21.08
N VAL A 272 35.92 12.77 20.14
CA VAL A 272 37.37 12.95 19.97
C VAL A 272 37.93 13.37 21.35
N PRO A 273 38.90 12.64 21.93
CA PRO A 273 39.54 13.08 23.17
C PRO A 273 40.20 14.42 22.90
N LYS A 274 39.84 15.46 23.66
CA LYS A 274 40.63 16.70 23.73
C LYS A 274 42.02 16.29 24.24
N ALA A 275 43.01 16.25 23.34
CA ALA A 275 44.40 16.13 23.73
C ALA A 275 44.75 17.32 24.62
N LYS A 276 45.08 17.04 25.89
CA LYS A 276 45.73 18.00 26.78
C LYS A 276 47.14 18.22 26.26
N VAL A 277 47.45 19.43 25.81
CA VAL A 277 48.82 19.89 25.62
C VAL A 277 49.47 20.00 27.01
N PRO A 278 50.59 19.32 27.29
CA PRO A 278 51.30 19.52 28.55
C PRO A 278 52.06 20.84 28.53
N ALA A 279 51.96 21.57 29.63
CA ALA A 279 52.75 22.77 29.90
C ALA A 279 54.24 22.41 30.03
N GLN A 280 55.09 23.12 29.28
CA GLN A 280 56.47 23.34 29.70
C GLN A 280 56.61 24.78 30.18
N ALA A 281 57.15 24.89 31.39
CA ALA A 281 57.40 26.10 32.12
C ALA A 281 58.54 26.90 31.48
N GLU A 282 58.35 28.21 31.36
CA GLU A 282 59.45 29.13 31.12
C GLU A 282 59.19 30.40 31.91
N GLY A 283 59.81 30.48 33.08
CA GLY A 283 60.06 31.74 33.77
C GLY A 283 61.51 32.13 33.47
N ASP A 284 61.70 33.20 32.68
CA ASP A 284 62.47 34.36 33.11
C ASP A 284 62.39 35.49 32.07
N LYS A 285 62.11 36.71 32.54
CA LYS A 285 62.44 37.99 31.87
C LYS A 285 63.86 38.39 32.32
N PRO A 286 64.58 39.40 31.77
CA PRO A 286 64.12 40.58 31.00
C PRO A 286 65.07 41.12 29.88
N GLN A 287 64.61 42.07 29.04
CA GLN A 287 65.18 43.43 28.92
C GLN A 287 64.62 44.27 27.76
N ARG A 288 64.54 45.59 28.03
CA ARG A 288 64.16 46.73 27.16
C ARG A 288 65.26 47.10 26.16
N LYS A 289 64.87 47.57 24.95
CA LYS A 289 65.09 48.95 24.40
C LYS A 289 65.07 48.94 22.86
N GLY A 290 64.49 49.98 22.26
CA GLY A 290 64.79 50.36 20.87
C GLY A 290 63.63 51.03 20.14
N LYS A 291 63.64 52.36 20.06
CA LYS A 291 62.74 53.22 19.26
C LYS A 291 63.22 53.34 17.80
N GLY A 292 62.28 53.64 16.91
CA GLY A 292 62.48 54.30 15.59
C GLY A 292 62.04 53.41 14.42
N GLY A 293 61.25 53.82 13.44
CA GLY A 293 60.62 55.10 13.07
C GLY A 293 60.33 55.08 11.55
N LYS A 294 59.18 55.64 11.12
CA LYS A 294 58.78 56.05 9.74
C LYS A 294 58.70 54.96 8.65
N SER A 295 57.93 55.04 7.56
CA SER A 295 56.75 55.80 7.08
C SER A 295 56.46 55.31 5.65
N ASN A 296 55.21 55.36 5.21
CA ASN A 296 54.72 55.36 3.80
C ASN A 296 54.86 54.02 3.02
N SER A 297 53.98 53.63 2.09
CA SER A 297 52.88 54.29 1.37
C SER A 297 52.09 53.22 0.58
N GLU A 298 50.76 53.35 0.54
CA GLU A 298 49.87 52.88 -0.53
C GLU A 298 50.12 53.69 -1.85
N PRO A 299 49.45 53.49 -3.01
CA PRO A 299 48.47 52.45 -3.44
C PRO A 299 48.68 51.97 -4.92
N ARG A 300 47.65 51.26 -5.44
CA ARG A 300 47.25 50.99 -6.85
C ARG A 300 47.56 49.56 -7.32
N ALA A 301 46.68 48.84 -8.01
CA ALA A 301 45.36 49.12 -8.60
C ALA A 301 44.49 47.85 -8.54
#